data_AF-A0A259PZG4-F1
#
_entry.id   AF-A0A259PZG4-F1
#
_cell.length_a   1.000
_cell.length_b   1.000
_cell.length_c   1.000
_cell.angle_alpha   90.00
_cell.angle_beta   90.00
_cell.angle_gamma   90.00
#
_symmetry.space_group_name_H-M   'P 1'
#
loop_
_entity.id
_entity.type
_entity.pdbx_description
1 polymer ?
#
loop_
_entity_poly.entity_id
_entity_poly.type
_entity_poly.pdbx_seq_one_letter_code
_entity_poly.pdbx_strand_id
1 'polypeptide(L)'
;MNSGVVYALTAYVIWGLFPLYFKALEQVPSLQILAHRMAWSLLFVALLLAVLKRWSWMRLLREQPALLARFALSAVLLSSNWGIYIWAVNSN
;
A
#
# COMPACT_ATOMS: atom_id res chain seq x y z
N MET A 1 -3.13 31.00 -6.61
CA MET A 1 -2.90 29.95 -5.60
C MET A 1 -1.93 28.94 -6.19
N ASN A 2 -0.81 28.65 -5.51
CA ASN A 2 0.14 27.65 -6.01
C ASN A 2 -0.54 26.28 -6.04
N SER A 3 -0.60 25.62 -7.21
CA SER A 3 -1.26 24.32 -7.38
C SER A 3 -0.78 23.26 -6.38
N GLY A 4 0.48 23.36 -5.91
CA GLY A 4 1.03 22.51 -4.86
C GLY A 4 0.28 22.58 -3.53
N VAL A 5 -0.23 23.76 -3.14
CA VAL A 5 -1.02 23.92 -1.91
C VAL A 5 -2.36 23.21 -2.05
N VAL A 6 -2.99 23.30 -3.22
CA VAL A 6 -4.26 22.60 -3.50
C VAL A 6 -4.06 21.09 -3.46
N TYR A 7 -3.01 20.56 -4.11
CA TYR A 7 -2.72 19.13 -4.06
C TYR A 7 -2.42 18.62 -2.65
N ALA A 8 -1.65 19.37 -1.85
CA ALA A 8 -1.40 19.02 -0.46
C ALA A 8 -2.70 18.99 0.35
N LEU A 9 -3.53 20.03 0.24
CA LEU A 9 -4.82 20.09 0.93
C LEU A 9 -5.72 18.91 0.58
N THR A 10 -5.90 18.62 -0.71
CA THR A 10 -6.73 17.50 -1.15
C THR A 10 -6.17 16.16 -0.67
N ALA A 11 -4.85 15.96 -0.74
CA ALA A 11 -4.21 14.76 -0.23
C ALA A 11 -4.43 14.58 1.28
N TYR A 12 -4.23 15.63 2.08
CA TYR A 12 -4.44 15.57 3.53
C TYR A 12 -5.91 15.37 3.91
N VAL A 13 -6.86 15.97 3.16
CA VAL A 13 -8.29 15.74 3.36
C VAL A 13 -8.64 14.28 3.08
N ILE A 14 -8.23 13.73 1.92
CA ILE A 14 -8.47 12.33 1.59
C ILE A 14 -7.84 11.41 2.64
N TRP A 15 -6.60 11.71 3.06
CA TRP A 15 -5.94 10.91 4.09
C TRP A 15 -6.62 10.99 5.46
N GLY A 16 -7.16 12.15 5.83
CA GLY A 16 -7.93 12.35 7.07
C GLY A 16 -9.29 11.65 7.08
N LEU A 17 -9.83 11.26 5.92
CA LEU A 17 -11.06 10.49 5.81
C LEU A 17 -10.85 8.97 5.99
N PHE A 18 -9.62 8.46 5.82
CA PHE A 18 -9.33 7.03 6.00
C PHE A 18 -9.66 6.48 7.39
N PRO A 19 -9.33 7.16 8.52
CA PRO A 19 -9.73 6.69 9.85
C PRO A 19 -11.24 6.54 9.97
N LEU A 20 -12.01 7.49 9.43
CA LEU A 20 -13.47 7.46 9.46
C LEU A 20 -14.00 6.26 8.66
N TYR A 21 -13.41 5.97 7.51
CA TYR A 21 -13.73 4.80 6.69
C TYR A 21 -13.39 3.47 7.42
N PHE A 22 -12.24 3.38 8.08
CA PHE A 22 -11.86 2.18 8.83
C PHE A 22 -12.72 1.99 10.08
N LYS A 23 -13.15 3.07 10.74
CA LYS A 23 -14.12 3.00 11.83
C LYS A 23 -15.50 2.56 11.35
N ALA A 24 -15.92 2.92 10.13
CA ALA A 24 -17.13 2.36 9.54
C ALA A 24 -17.02 0.85 9.21
N LEU A 25 -15.79 0.34 9.05
CA LEU A 25 -15.48 -1.07 8.82
C LEU A 25 -15.03 -1.81 10.08
N GLU A 26 -15.38 -1.32 11.28
CA GLU A 26 -14.87 -1.84 12.55
C GLU A 26 -15.12 -3.35 12.75
N GLN A 27 -16.18 -3.88 12.13
CA GLN A 27 -16.53 -5.30 12.16
C GLN A 27 -15.60 -6.20 11.34
N VAL A 28 -14.79 -5.65 10.43
CA VAL A 28 -13.88 -6.42 9.58
C VAL A 28 -12.48 -6.41 10.21
N PRO A 29 -11.86 -7.58 10.43
CA PRO A 29 -10.51 -7.65 10.97
C PRO A 29 -9.50 -6.82 10.15
N SER A 30 -8.70 -6.01 10.84
CA SER A 30 -7.67 -5.14 10.23
C SER A 30 -6.74 -5.88 9.28
N LEU A 31 -6.38 -7.14 9.62
CA LEU A 31 -5.54 -8.00 8.79
C LEU A 31 -6.22 -8.38 7.46
N GLN A 32 -7.54 -8.59 7.45
CA GLN A 32 -8.28 -8.90 6.23
C GLN A 32 -8.33 -7.70 5.28
N ILE A 33 -8.51 -6.49 5.81
CA ILE A 33 -8.47 -5.24 5.04
C ILE A 33 -7.10 -5.08 4.39
N LEU A 34 -6.03 -5.28 5.17
CA LEU A 34 -4.66 -5.19 4.67
C LEU A 34 -4.39 -6.25 3.60
N ALA A 35 -4.81 -7.51 3.82
CA ALA A 35 -4.64 -8.60 2.87
C ALA A 35 -5.33 -8.32 1.52
N HIS A 36 -6.59 -7.85 1.55
CA HIS A 36 -7.30 -7.48 0.32
C HIS A 36 -6.60 -6.34 -0.42
N ARG A 37 -6.11 -5.34 0.31
CA ARG A 37 -5.37 -4.22 -0.31
C ARG A 37 -4.08 -4.71 -0.99
N MET A 38 -3.35 -5.62 -0.35
CA MET A 38 -2.14 -6.21 -0.94
C MET A 38 -2.47 -7.07 -2.15
N ALA A 39 -3.53 -7.88 -2.09
CA ALA A 39 -3.98 -8.70 -3.21
C ALA A 39 -4.38 -7.86 -4.43
N TRP A 40 -5.17 -6.80 -4.24
CA TRP A 40 -5.56 -5.89 -5.33
C TRP A 40 -4.39 -5.09 -5.87
N SER A 41 -3.47 -4.62 -5.01
CA SER A 41 -2.26 -3.94 -5.46
C SER A 41 -1.36 -4.86 -6.28
N LEU A 42 -1.19 -6.11 -5.85
CA LEU A 42 -0.45 -7.13 -6.58
C LEU A 42 -1.10 -7.41 -7.94
N LEU A 43 -2.42 -7.63 -7.97
CA LEU A 43 -3.16 -7.87 -9.20
C LEU A 43 -3.01 -6.71 -10.19
N PHE A 44 -3.20 -5.48 -9.72
CA PHE A 44 -3.09 -4.28 -10.56
C PHE A 44 -1.67 -4.11 -11.12
N VAL A 45 -0.64 -4.24 -10.28
CA VAL A 45 0.75 -4.14 -10.71
C VAL A 45 1.12 -5.27 -11.68
N ALA A 46 0.69 -6.50 -11.40
CA ALA A 46 0.92 -7.63 -12.29
C ALA A 46 0.27 -7.43 -13.67
N LEU A 47 -0.98 -6.94 -13.70
CA LEU A 47 -1.68 -6.62 -14.94
C LEU A 47 -0.98 -5.50 -15.70
N LEU A 48 -0.56 -4.43 -15.01
CA LEU A 48 0.15 -3.32 -15.61
C LEU A 48 1.49 -3.77 -16.21
N LEU A 49 2.26 -4.59 -15.50
CA LEU A 49 3.52 -5.15 -15.99
C LEU A 49 3.30 -6.08 -17.20
N ALA A 50 2.22 -6.87 -17.18
CA ALA A 50 1.85 -7.73 -18.29
C ALA A 50 1.52 -6.92 -19.55
N VAL A 51 0.74 -5.84 -19.42
CA VAL A 51 0.40 -4.93 -20.54
C VAL A 51 1.65 -4.22 -21.06
N LEU A 52 2.53 -3.74 -20.18
CA LEU A 52 3.77 -3.07 -20.55
C LEU A 52 4.84 -4.03 -21.10
N LYS A 53 4.62 -5.36 -21.03
CA LYS A 53 5.58 -6.42 -21.38
C LYS A 53 6.96 -6.25 -20.73
N ARG A 54 7.01 -5.59 -19.57
CA ARG A 54 8.25 -5.33 -18.84
C ARG A 54 8.52 -6.49 -17.91
N TRP A 55 9.22 -7.50 -18.40
CA TRP A 55 9.63 -8.70 -17.64
C TRP A 55 11.14 -8.74 -17.35
N SER A 56 11.91 -7.77 -17.87
CA SER A 56 13.36 -7.68 -17.66
C SER A 56 13.74 -7.53 -16.18
N TRP A 57 12.88 -6.95 -15.35
CA TRP A 57 13.09 -6.83 -13.90
C TRP A 57 13.21 -8.20 -13.20
N MET A 58 12.57 -9.25 -13.71
CA MET A 58 12.69 -10.60 -13.14
C MET A 58 14.12 -11.14 -13.25
N ARG A 59 14.83 -10.81 -14.35
CA ARG A 59 16.24 -11.16 -14.51
C ARG A 59 17.12 -10.43 -13.50
N LEU A 60 16.87 -9.12 -13.31
CA LEU A 60 17.58 -8.31 -12.33
C LEU A 60 17.43 -8.86 -10.89
N LEU A 61 16.23 -9.32 -10.51
CA LEU A 61 16.01 -9.94 -9.19
C LEU A 61 16.80 -11.24 -9.01
N ARG A 62 16.95 -12.04 -10.08
CA ARG A 62 17.71 -13.28 -10.03
C ARG A 62 19.22 -13.02 -9.90
N GLU A 63 19.70 -11.96 -10.54
CA GLU A 63 21.11 -11.56 -10.49
C GLU A 63 21.47 -10.82 -9.19
N GLN A 64 20.50 -10.18 -8.52
CA GLN A 64 20.72 -9.38 -7.31
C GLN A 64 19.77 -9.78 -6.17
N PRO A 65 20.02 -10.90 -5.47
CA PRO A 65 19.16 -11.35 -4.36
C PRO A 65 19.09 -10.34 -3.21
N ALA A 66 20.12 -9.51 -3.02
CA ALA A 66 20.10 -8.43 -2.04
C ALA A 66 19.03 -7.36 -2.35
N LEU A 67 18.71 -7.13 -3.63
CA LEU A 67 17.65 -6.20 -4.03
C LEU A 67 16.27 -6.74 -3.60
N LEU A 68 16.06 -8.04 -3.78
CA LEU A 68 14.84 -8.71 -3.32
C LEU A 68 14.68 -8.59 -1.81
N ALA A 69 15.76 -8.78 -1.04
CA ALA A 69 15.73 -8.62 0.42
C ALA A 69 15.34 -7.18 0.84
N ARG A 70 15.85 -6.16 0.15
CA ARG A 70 15.50 -4.75 0.40
C ARG A 70 14.03 -4.46 0.10
N PHE A 71 13.49 -5.02 -0.99
CA PHE A 71 12.07 -4.89 -1.31
C PHE A 71 11.21 -5.63 -0.29
N ALA A 72 11.60 -6.83 0.13
CA ALA A 72 10.90 -7.58 1.16
C ALA A 72 10.87 -6.80 2.48
N LEU A 73 12.01 -6.25 2.91
CA LEU A 73 12.09 -5.42 4.12
C LEU A 73 11.20 -4.18 4.02
N SER A 74 11.24 -3.48 2.89
CA SER A 74 10.39 -2.30 2.64
C SER A 74 8.91 -2.66 2.67
N ALA A 75 8.53 -3.79 2.07
CA ALA A 75 7.16 -4.29 2.08
C ALA A 75 6.70 -4.64 3.50
N VAL A 76 7.55 -5.28 4.31
CA VAL A 76 7.24 -5.58 5.72
C VAL A 76 7.08 -4.30 6.52
N LEU A 77 8.01 -3.35 6.42
CA LEU A 77 7.92 -2.07 7.13
C LEU A 77 6.64 -1.30 6.76
N LEU A 78 6.32 -1.24 5.46
CA LEU A 78 5.11 -0.57 4.98
C LEU A 78 3.83 -1.29 5.43
N SER A 79 3.82 -2.62 5.39
CA SER A 79 2.68 -3.45 5.82
C SER A 79 2.45 -3.33 7.32
N SER A 80 3.53 -3.35 8.13
CA SER A 80 3.46 -3.15 9.57
C SER A 80 2.97 -1.76 9.91
N ASN A 81 3.47 -0.72 9.23
CA ASN A 81 3.01 0.66 9.44
C ASN A 81 1.50 0.79 9.19
N TRP A 82 1.01 0.26 8.08
CA TRP A 82 -0.42 0.28 7.75
C TRP A 82 -1.26 -0.61 8.67
N GLY A 83 -0.77 -1.79 9.03
CA GLY A 83 -1.44 -2.69 9.96
C GLY A 83 -1.62 -2.06 11.34
N ILE A 84 -0.56 -1.45 11.88
CA ILE A 84 -0.60 -0.73 13.17
C ILE A 84 -1.59 0.43 13.09
N TYR A 85 -1.58 1.20 11.99
CA TYR A 85 -2.51 2.31 11.79
C TYR A 85 -3.98 1.86 11.80
N ILE A 86 -4.33 0.82 11.03
CA ILE A 86 -5.70 0.29 11.00
C ILE A 86 -6.08 -0.30 12.36
N TRP A 87 -5.16 -1.02 13.00
CA TRP A 87 -5.39 -1.58 14.34
C TRP A 87 -5.66 -0.50 15.39
N ALA A 88 -4.87 0.58 15.40
CA ALA A 88 -5.03 1.69 16.33
C ALA A 88 -6.34 2.44 16.13
N VAL A 89 -6.81 2.57 14.88
CA VAL A 89 -8.13 3.16 14.57
C VAL A 89 -9.28 2.25 14.99
N ASN A 90 -9.13 0.93 14.84
CA ASN A 90 -10.15 -0.06 15.19
C ASN A 90 -10.24 -0.34 16.70
N SER A 91 -9.16 -0.14 17.45
CA SER A 91 -9.10 -0.42 18.89
C SER A 91 -9.52 0.77 19.77
N ASN A 92 -10.24 1.76 19.21
CA ASN A 92 -10.69 3.01 19.88
C ASN A 92 -12.08 3.42 19.40
#